data_AF-A0A6S7JZY2-F1
#
_entry.id   AF-A0A6S7JZY2-F1
#
_cell.length_a   1.000
_cell.length_b   1.000
_cell.length_c   1.000
_cell.angle_alpha   90.00
_cell.angle_beta   90.00
_cell.angle_gamma   90.00
#
_symmetry.space_group_name_H-M   'P 1'
#
loop_
_entity.id
_entity.type
_entity.pdbx_description
1 polymer ?
#
loop_
_entity_poly.entity_id
_entity_poly.type
_entity_poly.pdbx_seq_one_letter_code
_entity_poly.pdbx_strand_id
1 'polypeptide(L)'
;MLISVHVTHQCKVLVKWTIVEADEGNIGLTFSQIFDDLKAGHIDGVGPWPWLNICELVEPFDSAVAQLGSILSGYAAYLDERNKAMIKRHFSSTPVRSLSSSESIHFLNKPMYVDESLSKLGSAVEQSEDFVPVVVSEFCPPDRRKRYLFTQQLKKGLSSNANIVLYQYSAGGNAGNANFVWKVPNHCSAEDLANRNMQVVRDIEKDIPMYQTRFARREFCETFGKFSGTPSHILREMFKQLTGDKSASEYLSEAQIDERVKTAILSEDNEI
;
A
#
# COMPACT_ATOMS: atom_id res chain seq x y z
N MET A 1 24.28 13.69 7.97
CA MET A 1 23.22 13.37 6.98
C MET A 1 22.66 14.70 6.50
N LEU A 2 22.89 15.06 5.23
CA LEU A 2 22.53 16.38 4.66
C LEU A 2 21.19 16.27 3.93
N ILE A 3 20.20 17.07 4.33
CA ILE A 3 18.99 17.31 3.54
C ILE A 3 19.12 18.72 2.98
N SER A 4 19.29 18.84 1.65
CA SER A 4 19.28 20.13 0.96
C SER A 4 17.87 20.48 0.52
N VAL A 5 17.34 21.62 0.97
CA VAL A 5 16.15 22.23 0.38
C VAL A 5 16.63 23.27 -0.63
N HIS A 6 16.30 23.07 -1.91
CA HIS A 6 16.54 24.03 -2.98
C HIS A 6 15.28 24.87 -3.20
N VAL A 7 15.34 26.15 -2.84
CA VAL A 7 14.38 27.16 -3.28
C VAL A 7 15.09 28.03 -4.31
N THR A 8 14.59 28.02 -5.55
CA THR A 8 15.21 28.69 -6.69
C THR A 8 14.88 30.18 -6.73
N HIS A 9 15.94 30.92 -7.10
CA HIS A 9 16.06 32.36 -7.38
C HIS A 9 16.18 33.29 -6.16
N GLN A 10 17.45 33.55 -5.83
CA GLN A 10 17.99 34.65 -5.02
C GLN A 10 17.77 34.62 -3.50
N CYS A 11 18.18 33.53 -2.83
CA CYS A 11 18.89 33.63 -1.55
C CYS A 11 19.54 32.28 -1.17
N LYS A 12 20.85 32.26 -0.87
CA LYS A 12 21.51 31.08 -0.29
C LYS A 12 21.48 31.21 1.22
N VAL A 13 20.57 30.51 1.90
CA VAL A 13 20.63 30.36 3.36
C VAL A 13 21.48 29.13 3.67
N LEU A 14 22.69 29.37 4.17
CA LEU A 14 23.58 28.34 4.68
C LEU A 14 23.29 28.15 6.18
N VAL A 15 22.43 27.18 6.51
CA VAL A 15 22.21 26.78 7.91
C VAL A 15 23.33 25.83 8.31
N LYS A 16 24.33 26.34 9.02
CA LYS A 16 25.35 25.51 9.66
C LYS A 16 24.73 24.95 10.95
N TRP A 17 24.26 23.71 10.93
CA TRP A 17 23.82 23.05 12.16
C TRP A 17 25.04 22.79 13.03
N THR A 18 25.11 23.45 14.19
CA THR A 18 26.04 23.09 15.25
C THR A 18 25.46 21.85 15.94
N ILE A 19 26.20 20.74 15.94
CA ILE A 19 25.87 19.61 16.81
C ILE A 19 26.11 20.11 18.24
N VAL A 20 25.03 20.21 19.02
CA VAL A 20 25.16 20.42 20.47
C VAL A 20 25.58 19.07 21.03
N GLU A 21 26.87 18.91 21.35
CA GLU A 21 27.32 17.77 22.15
C GLU A 21 26.71 17.91 23.54
N ALA A 22 25.90 16.92 23.94
CA ALA A 22 25.37 16.85 25.28
C ALA A 22 26.49 16.35 26.21
N ASP A 23 26.91 17.18 27.17
CA ASP A 23 27.77 16.72 28.26
C ASP A 23 27.11 15.51 28.96
N GLU A 24 27.91 14.50 29.30
CA GLU A 24 27.53 13.14 29.72
C GLU A 24 26.61 13.03 30.96
N GLY A 25 26.08 14.14 31.47
CA GLY A 25 25.12 14.18 32.58
C GLY A 25 23.69 14.61 32.22
N ASN A 26 23.41 15.09 31.00
CA ASN A 26 22.10 15.69 30.67
C ASN A 26 21.33 14.90 29.61
N ILE A 27 20.39 14.09 30.08
CA ILE A 27 19.48 13.31 29.24
C ILE A 27 18.43 14.24 28.62
N GLY A 28 18.50 14.41 27.29
CA GLY A 28 17.34 14.68 26.43
C GLY A 28 16.92 16.14 26.27
N LEU A 29 17.57 16.87 25.37
CA LEU A 29 16.97 18.06 24.75
C LEU A 29 15.88 17.61 23.76
N THR A 30 14.64 17.95 24.04
CA THR A 30 13.53 17.75 23.10
C THR A 30 13.54 18.84 22.01
N PHE A 31 13.01 18.52 20.83
CA PHE A 31 12.89 19.49 19.73
C PHE A 31 12.13 20.76 20.15
N SER A 32 11.17 20.65 21.08
CA SER A 32 10.45 21.80 21.64
C SER A 32 11.38 22.75 22.39
N GLN A 33 12.27 22.22 23.24
CA GLN A 33 13.21 23.04 24.02
C GLN A 33 14.23 23.73 23.11
N ILE A 34 14.73 23.03 22.09
CA ILE A 34 15.63 23.63 21.08
C ILE A 34 14.91 24.77 20.34
N PHE A 35 13.64 24.61 20.02
CA PHE A 35 12.85 25.63 19.33
C PHE A 35 12.54 26.84 20.22
N ASP A 36 12.29 26.61 21.52
CA ASP A 36 12.08 27.66 22.52
C ASP A 36 13.37 28.45 22.79
N ASP A 37 14.53 27.78 22.86
CA ASP A 37 15.84 28.43 23.01
C ASP A 37 16.25 29.24 21.78
N LEU A 38 15.86 28.78 20.59
CA LEU A 38 16.08 29.48 19.32
C LEU A 38 15.21 30.74 19.22
N LYS A 39 13.97 30.69 19.72
CA LYS A 39 13.09 31.86 19.87
C LYS A 39 13.59 32.84 20.93
N ALA A 40 14.16 32.35 22.02
CA ALA A 40 14.67 33.16 23.12
C ALA A 40 16.03 33.81 22.81
N GLY A 41 16.67 33.47 21.68
CA GLY A 41 17.95 34.03 21.26
C GLY A 41 19.16 33.48 22.03
N HIS A 42 19.00 32.31 22.68
CA HIS A 42 20.07 31.69 23.48
C HIS A 42 21.05 30.84 22.65
N ILE A 43 20.81 30.69 21.35
CA ILE A 43 21.71 30.01 20.41
C ILE A 43 22.38 31.06 19.53
N ASP A 44 23.65 31.35 19.81
CA ASP A 44 24.44 32.30 19.03
C ASP A 44 24.71 31.80 17.60
N GLY A 45 24.51 32.69 16.62
CA GLY A 45 24.78 32.45 15.20
C GLY A 45 23.59 32.62 14.25
N VAL A 46 22.39 32.87 14.78
CA VAL A 46 21.22 33.27 13.97
C VAL A 46 20.83 34.70 14.33
N GLY A 47 21.70 35.64 13.94
CA GLY A 47 21.40 37.07 13.96
C GLY A 47 21.29 37.59 12.53
N PRO A 48 20.34 38.49 12.23
CA PRO A 48 20.29 39.13 10.93
C PRO A 48 21.54 40.02 10.76
N TRP A 49 22.33 39.76 9.74
CA TRP A 49 23.56 40.53 9.49
C TRP A 49 23.22 42.01 9.21
N PRO A 50 24.05 42.98 9.62
CA PRO A 50 23.70 44.43 9.63
C PRO A 50 23.42 45.08 8.28
N TRP A 51 23.59 44.35 7.17
CA TRP A 51 23.43 44.84 5.79
C TRP A 51 22.37 44.08 4.99
N LEU A 52 21.70 43.10 5.60
CA LEU A 52 20.44 42.56 5.06
C LEU A 52 19.33 43.49 5.53
N ASN A 53 18.52 44.01 4.61
CA ASN A 53 17.31 44.75 4.95
C ASN A 53 16.34 43.79 5.67
N ILE A 54 16.42 43.77 7.00
CA ILE A 54 15.83 42.76 7.88
C ILE A 54 14.30 42.73 7.73
N CYS A 55 13.67 43.87 7.44
CA CYS A 55 12.21 43.98 7.41
C CYS A 55 11.55 43.31 6.18
N GLU A 56 12.22 43.23 5.03
CA GLU A 56 11.61 42.65 3.80
C GLU A 56 11.73 41.12 3.72
N LEU A 57 12.66 40.52 4.47
CA LEU A 57 12.92 39.07 4.46
C LEU A 57 12.39 38.33 5.70
N VAL A 58 12.13 39.05 6.81
CA VAL A 58 11.60 38.43 8.04
C VAL A 58 10.16 37.95 7.87
N GLU A 59 9.25 38.75 7.27
CA GLU A 59 7.87 38.29 7.09
C GLU A 59 7.75 37.07 6.14
N PRO A 60 8.43 37.02 4.97
CA PRO A 60 8.42 35.82 4.13
C PRO A 60 9.05 34.60 4.81
N PHE A 61 10.09 34.81 5.62
CA PHE A 61 10.76 33.74 6.36
C PHE A 61 9.88 33.19 7.49
N ASP A 62 9.30 34.06 8.31
CA ASP A 62 8.37 33.67 9.38
C ASP A 62 7.14 32.96 8.82
N SER A 63 6.62 33.44 7.68
CA SER A 63 5.53 32.76 6.95
C SER A 63 5.96 31.38 6.44
N ALA A 64 7.17 31.24 5.88
CA ALA A 64 7.68 29.96 5.42
C ALA A 64 7.92 28.96 6.57
N VAL A 65 8.44 29.43 7.71
CA VAL A 65 8.64 28.62 8.92
C VAL A 65 7.29 28.20 9.51
N ALA A 66 6.30 29.11 9.55
CA ALA A 66 4.95 28.79 9.99
C ALA A 66 4.26 27.76 9.08
N GLN A 67 4.41 27.91 7.75
CA GLN A 67 3.90 26.95 6.77
C GLN A 67 4.55 25.57 6.94
N LEU A 68 5.88 25.52 7.10
CA LEU A 68 6.59 24.28 7.37
C LEU A 68 6.11 23.62 8.67
N GLY A 69 5.96 24.41 9.75
CA GLY A 69 5.41 23.94 11.02
C GLY A 69 4.00 23.38 10.88
N SER A 70 3.14 24.03 10.10
CA SER A 70 1.78 23.55 9.81
C SER A 70 1.80 22.23 9.03
N ILE A 71 2.64 22.12 8.00
CA ILE A 71 2.79 20.89 7.21
C ILE A 71 3.31 19.74 8.09
N LEU A 72 4.33 19.98 8.90
CA LEU A 72 4.89 18.98 9.81
C LEU A 72 3.88 18.54 10.87
N SER A 73 3.12 19.47 11.44
CA SER A 73 2.05 19.17 12.39
C SER A 73 0.93 18.35 11.73
N GLY A 74 0.48 18.74 10.54
CA GLY A 74 -0.50 17.99 9.77
C GLY A 74 -0.02 16.57 9.41
N TYR A 75 1.26 16.43 9.06
CA TYR A 75 1.87 15.13 8.80
C TYR A 75 1.99 14.27 10.06
N ALA A 76 2.36 14.85 11.20
CA ALA A 76 2.39 14.17 12.49
C ALA A 76 0.99 13.65 12.88
N ALA A 77 -0.04 14.48 12.75
CA ALA A 77 -1.43 14.08 13.00
C ALA A 77 -1.88 12.94 12.08
N TYR A 78 -1.52 13.00 10.79
CA TYR A 78 -1.77 11.92 9.85
C TYR A 78 -1.07 10.62 10.26
N LEU A 79 0.20 10.69 10.69
CA LEU A 79 0.93 9.51 11.17
C LEU A 79 0.29 8.92 12.43
N ASP A 80 -0.16 9.74 13.37
CA ASP A 80 -0.87 9.28 14.57
C ASP A 80 -2.18 8.57 14.22
N GLU A 81 -2.97 9.13 13.30
CA GLU A 81 -4.19 8.50 12.83
C GLU A 81 -3.89 7.16 12.13
N ARG A 82 -2.84 7.12 11.31
CA ARG A 82 -2.39 5.89 10.64
C ARG A 82 -1.91 4.85 11.64
N ASN A 83 -1.18 5.25 12.68
CA ASN A 83 -0.74 4.36 13.76
C ASN A 83 -1.92 3.82 14.56
N LYS A 84 -2.89 4.65 14.95
CA LYS A 84 -4.12 4.21 15.63
C LYS A 84 -4.89 3.20 14.77
N ALA A 85 -5.05 3.49 13.48
CA ALA A 85 -5.69 2.58 12.54
C ALA A 85 -4.90 1.25 12.39
N MET A 86 -3.57 1.32 12.35
CA MET A 86 -2.70 0.15 12.25
C MET A 86 -2.78 -0.73 13.49
N ILE A 87 -2.71 -0.14 14.69
CA ILE A 87 -2.88 -0.84 15.98
C ILE A 87 -4.24 -1.55 16.00
N LYS A 88 -5.33 -0.84 15.69
CA LYS A 88 -6.68 -1.43 15.63
C LYS A 88 -6.74 -2.63 14.68
N ARG A 89 -6.07 -2.55 13.52
CA ARG A 89 -5.99 -3.66 12.55
C ARG A 89 -5.18 -4.84 13.06
N HIS A 90 -4.07 -4.59 13.77
CA HIS A 90 -3.24 -5.65 14.32
C HIS A 90 -3.97 -6.53 15.35
N PHE A 91 -4.95 -5.96 16.05
CA PHE A 91 -5.79 -6.68 17.02
C PHE A 91 -7.17 -7.09 16.46
N SER A 92 -7.42 -6.85 15.18
CA SER A 92 -8.68 -7.25 14.53
C SER A 92 -8.59 -8.69 14.03
N SER A 93 -9.53 -9.53 14.45
CA SER A 93 -9.69 -10.88 13.90
C SER A 93 -10.26 -10.88 12.49
N THR A 94 -11.05 -9.85 12.14
CA THR A 94 -11.63 -9.71 10.81
C THR A 94 -10.62 -9.14 9.81
N PRO A 95 -10.55 -9.70 8.58
CA PRO A 95 -9.74 -9.12 7.52
C PRO A 95 -10.14 -7.66 7.28
N VAL A 96 -9.12 -6.81 7.06
CA VAL A 96 -9.27 -5.36 6.88
C VAL A 96 -10.23 -5.01 5.73
N ARG A 97 -10.45 -5.96 4.84
CA ARG A 97 -11.20 -5.85 3.60
C ARG A 97 -11.96 -7.15 3.40
N SER A 98 -13.30 -7.09 3.43
CA SER A 98 -14.17 -8.14 2.90
C SER A 98 -14.27 -7.98 1.39
N LEU A 99 -14.51 -9.07 0.64
CA LEU A 99 -14.80 -9.04 -0.81
C LEU A 99 -15.69 -7.83 -1.17
N SER A 100 -16.85 -7.74 -0.51
CA SER A 100 -17.86 -6.70 -0.75
C SER A 100 -17.45 -5.24 -0.53
N SER A 101 -16.38 -4.95 0.23
CA SER A 101 -15.98 -3.57 0.58
C SER A 101 -14.79 -3.07 -0.23
N SER A 102 -14.15 -3.95 -1.01
CA SER A 102 -12.83 -3.72 -1.60
C SER A 102 -12.75 -4.01 -3.08
N GLU A 103 -13.93 -4.14 -3.67
CA GLU A 103 -14.18 -4.45 -5.06
C GLU A 103 -14.76 -3.23 -5.76
N SER A 104 -14.29 -2.97 -6.97
CA SER A 104 -14.87 -1.94 -7.81
C SER A 104 -14.97 -2.42 -9.25
N ILE A 105 -16.17 -2.30 -9.82
CA ILE A 105 -16.47 -2.65 -11.20
C ILE A 105 -16.83 -1.37 -11.94
N HIS A 106 -16.11 -1.09 -13.01
CA HIS A 106 -16.32 0.12 -13.81
C HIS A 106 -16.26 -0.20 -15.29
N PHE A 107 -17.12 0.44 -16.08
CA PHE A 107 -16.96 0.47 -17.53
C PHE A 107 -15.84 1.43 -17.89
N LEU A 108 -14.91 0.97 -18.73
CA LEU A 108 -13.83 1.81 -19.23
C LEU A 108 -14.33 2.73 -20.34
N ASN A 109 -13.83 3.96 -20.32
CA ASN A 109 -14.04 4.91 -21.41
C ASN A 109 -13.32 4.42 -22.68
N LYS A 110 -13.79 4.91 -23.83
CA LYS A 110 -13.13 4.75 -25.13
C LYS A 110 -12.42 6.05 -25.50
N PRO A 111 -11.18 6.27 -25.05
CA PRO A 111 -10.47 7.51 -25.31
C PRO A 111 -10.06 7.60 -26.77
N MET A 112 -10.01 8.83 -27.30
CA MET A 112 -9.54 9.12 -28.66
C MET A 112 -8.06 8.78 -28.85
N TYR A 113 -7.27 8.87 -27.79
CA TYR A 113 -5.85 8.49 -27.77
C TYR A 113 -5.60 7.49 -26.65
N VAL A 114 -4.90 6.40 -26.98
CA VAL A 114 -4.49 5.37 -26.01
C VAL A 114 -2.98 5.36 -25.90
N ASP A 115 -2.52 5.29 -24.66
CA ASP A 115 -1.11 5.18 -24.34
C ASP A 115 -0.55 3.87 -24.92
N GLU A 116 0.57 3.96 -25.64
CA GLU A 116 1.22 2.82 -26.29
C GLU A 116 1.54 1.68 -25.31
N SER A 117 1.78 1.99 -24.03
CA SER A 117 2.02 0.97 -23.01
C SER A 117 0.84 0.01 -22.82
N LEU A 118 -0.39 0.42 -23.16
CA LEU A 118 -1.60 -0.40 -23.06
C LEU A 118 -1.87 -1.24 -24.32
N SER A 119 -1.11 -1.06 -25.40
CA SER A 119 -1.36 -1.71 -26.70
C SER A 119 -1.44 -3.24 -26.61
N LYS A 120 -0.55 -3.87 -25.85
CA LYS A 120 -0.53 -5.33 -25.65
C LYS A 120 -1.77 -5.83 -24.90
N LEU A 121 -2.16 -5.11 -23.84
CA LEU A 121 -3.38 -5.43 -23.09
C LEU A 121 -4.62 -5.24 -23.98
N GLY A 122 -4.69 -4.14 -24.72
CA GLY A 122 -5.77 -3.86 -25.67
C GLY A 122 -5.93 -4.96 -26.71
N SER A 123 -4.82 -5.44 -27.28
CA SER A 123 -4.82 -6.53 -28.26
C SER A 123 -5.30 -7.85 -27.65
N ALA A 124 -4.84 -8.18 -26.44
CA ALA A 124 -5.27 -9.38 -25.74
C ALA A 124 -6.76 -9.36 -25.39
N VAL A 125 -7.27 -8.21 -24.96
CA VAL A 125 -8.70 -8.02 -24.69
C VAL A 125 -9.51 -8.15 -25.97
N GLU A 126 -9.06 -7.54 -27.08
CA GLU A 126 -9.77 -7.61 -28.36
C GLU A 126 -9.86 -9.06 -28.90
N GLN A 127 -8.79 -9.84 -28.74
CA GLN A 127 -8.73 -11.25 -29.13
C GLN A 127 -9.50 -12.19 -28.19
N SER A 128 -9.75 -11.76 -26.95
CA SER A 128 -10.52 -12.55 -25.98
C SER A 128 -11.99 -12.68 -26.40
N GLU A 129 -12.62 -13.76 -25.96
CA GLU A 129 -14.07 -13.91 -26.09
C GLU A 129 -14.82 -12.98 -25.12
N ASP A 130 -16.10 -12.75 -25.39
CA ASP A 130 -16.96 -11.93 -24.54
C ASP A 130 -17.11 -12.58 -23.15
N PHE A 131 -17.07 -11.76 -22.10
CA PHE A 131 -17.14 -12.18 -20.70
C PHE A 131 -15.98 -13.08 -20.23
N VAL A 132 -14.88 -13.18 -20.98
CA VAL A 132 -13.67 -13.87 -20.52
C VAL A 132 -12.69 -12.86 -19.91
N PRO A 133 -12.32 -13.01 -18.61
CA PRO A 133 -11.44 -12.08 -17.93
C PRO A 133 -9.98 -12.24 -18.35
N VAL A 134 -9.35 -11.11 -18.66
CA VAL A 134 -7.92 -10.98 -18.92
C VAL A 134 -7.24 -10.38 -17.69
N VAL A 135 -6.18 -11.03 -17.24
CA VAL A 135 -5.41 -10.63 -16.05
C VAL A 135 -4.46 -9.49 -16.40
N VAL A 136 -4.69 -8.30 -15.81
CA VAL A 136 -3.94 -7.08 -16.17
C VAL A 136 -2.47 -7.15 -15.72
N SER A 137 -2.17 -7.87 -14.64
CA SER A 137 -0.80 -7.93 -14.08
C SER A 137 0.21 -8.57 -15.04
N GLU A 138 -0.22 -9.43 -15.96
CA GLU A 138 0.63 -10.09 -16.96
C GLU A 138 1.20 -9.11 -17.99
N PHE A 139 0.52 -7.97 -18.18
CA PHE A 139 0.91 -6.93 -19.12
C PHE A 139 1.63 -5.76 -18.42
N CYS A 140 1.63 -5.75 -17.09
CA CYS A 140 2.22 -4.67 -16.32
C CYS A 140 3.75 -4.72 -16.39
N PRO A 141 4.42 -3.55 -16.52
CA PRO A 141 5.86 -3.50 -16.43
C PRO A 141 6.35 -3.93 -15.02
N PRO A 142 7.55 -4.52 -14.92
CA PRO A 142 8.11 -4.97 -13.65
C PRO A 142 8.45 -3.80 -12.72
N ASP A 143 8.83 -2.64 -13.29
CA ASP A 143 9.16 -1.44 -12.54
C ASP A 143 7.93 -0.84 -11.82
N ARG A 144 8.09 -0.51 -10.53
CA ARG A 144 7.01 -0.03 -9.66
C ARG A 144 6.40 1.29 -10.16
N ARG A 145 7.23 2.24 -10.60
CA ARG A 145 6.76 3.55 -11.06
C ARG A 145 6.02 3.41 -12.39
N LYS A 146 6.57 2.63 -13.33
CA LYS A 146 5.92 2.33 -14.61
C LYS A 146 4.60 1.58 -14.40
N ARG A 147 4.52 0.66 -13.42
CA ARG A 147 3.27 -0.05 -13.09
C ARG A 147 2.19 0.88 -12.55
N TYR A 148 2.57 1.82 -11.68
CA TYR A 148 1.67 2.86 -11.21
C TYR A 148 1.13 3.69 -12.37
N LEU A 149 2.02 4.17 -13.26
CA LEU A 149 1.63 4.94 -14.44
C LEU A 149 0.73 4.13 -15.38
N PHE A 150 1.08 2.87 -15.67
CA PHE A 150 0.27 1.95 -16.47
C PHE A 150 -1.16 1.82 -15.91
N THR A 151 -1.29 1.63 -14.60
CA THR A 151 -2.60 1.52 -13.94
C THR A 151 -3.40 2.82 -14.04
N GLN A 152 -2.73 3.98 -13.94
CA GLN A 152 -3.36 5.29 -14.14
C GLN A 152 -3.82 5.49 -15.58
N GLN A 153 -3.04 5.05 -16.57
CA GLN A 153 -3.45 5.11 -17.97
C GLN A 153 -4.63 4.19 -18.24
N LEU A 154 -4.64 2.96 -17.69
CA LEU A 154 -5.75 2.02 -17.84
C LEU A 154 -7.07 2.61 -17.35
N LYS A 155 -7.05 3.36 -16.25
CA LYS A 155 -8.25 4.06 -15.73
C LYS A 155 -8.79 5.14 -16.66
N LYS A 156 -7.97 5.69 -17.57
CA LYS A 156 -8.43 6.64 -18.59
C LYS A 156 -9.16 5.95 -19.74
N GLY A 157 -8.96 4.64 -19.90
CA GLY A 157 -9.68 3.79 -20.84
C GLY A 157 -8.76 2.98 -21.74
N LEU A 158 -9.38 2.21 -22.64
CA LEU A 158 -8.71 1.30 -23.57
C LEU A 158 -9.34 1.43 -24.96
N SER A 159 -8.55 1.26 -26.02
CA SER A 159 -9.05 1.32 -27.40
C SER A 159 -9.58 -0.06 -27.74
N SER A 160 -10.89 -0.17 -27.90
CA SER A 160 -11.57 -1.39 -28.33
C SER A 160 -12.90 -1.04 -28.97
N ASN A 161 -13.33 -1.89 -29.90
CA ASN A 161 -14.65 -1.78 -30.54
C ASN A 161 -15.77 -2.17 -29.57
N ALA A 162 -15.48 -3.08 -28.64
CA ALA A 162 -16.40 -3.55 -27.61
C ALA A 162 -16.42 -2.63 -26.38
N ASN A 163 -17.44 -2.76 -25.54
CA ASN A 163 -17.41 -2.16 -24.20
C ASN A 163 -16.52 -3.00 -23.30
N ILE A 164 -15.70 -2.36 -22.47
CA ILE A 164 -14.77 -3.06 -21.58
C ILE A 164 -15.17 -2.77 -20.14
N VAL A 165 -15.18 -3.82 -19.34
CA VAL A 165 -15.34 -3.75 -17.89
C VAL A 165 -13.98 -3.91 -17.23
N LEU A 166 -13.68 -3.08 -16.25
CA LEU A 166 -12.55 -3.19 -15.33
C LEU A 166 -13.08 -3.59 -13.96
N TYR A 167 -12.58 -4.71 -13.46
CA TYR A 167 -12.77 -5.16 -12.09
C TYR A 167 -11.47 -5.01 -11.31
N GLN A 168 -11.54 -4.30 -10.19
CA GLN A 168 -10.42 -4.12 -9.28
C GLN A 168 -10.74 -4.84 -7.97
N TYR A 169 -9.93 -5.82 -7.64
CA TYR A 169 -9.98 -6.53 -6.37
C TYR A 169 -8.79 -6.14 -5.51
N SER A 170 -9.06 -5.74 -4.27
CA SER A 170 -8.00 -5.46 -3.30
C SER A 170 -8.04 -6.48 -2.15
N ALA A 171 -7.11 -7.44 -2.17
CA ALA A 171 -6.87 -8.39 -1.10
C ALA A 171 -6.48 -7.73 0.25
N GLY A 172 -5.97 -6.50 0.23
CA GLY A 172 -5.43 -5.82 1.42
C GLY A 172 -4.00 -6.28 1.76
N GLY A 173 -3.49 -5.88 2.94
CA GLY A 173 -2.23 -6.41 3.47
C GLY A 173 -0.96 -6.16 2.64
N ASN A 174 -0.83 -5.02 1.96
CA ASN A 174 0.28 -4.71 1.04
C ASN A 174 0.44 -5.65 -0.18
N ALA A 175 -0.48 -6.60 -0.39
CA ALA A 175 -0.44 -7.54 -1.53
C ALA A 175 -0.70 -6.87 -2.89
N GLY A 176 -1.18 -5.62 -2.88
CA GLY A 176 -1.54 -4.87 -4.09
C GLY A 176 -2.97 -5.15 -4.55
N ASN A 177 -3.36 -4.51 -5.66
CA ASN A 177 -4.67 -4.70 -6.28
C ASN A 177 -4.52 -5.66 -7.46
N ALA A 178 -5.36 -6.69 -7.50
CA ALA A 178 -5.57 -7.50 -8.70
C ALA A 178 -6.55 -6.76 -9.61
N ASN A 179 -6.22 -6.63 -10.89
CA ASN A 179 -7.08 -5.97 -11.87
C ASN A 179 -7.38 -6.95 -12.99
N PHE A 180 -8.64 -7.00 -13.39
CA PHE A 180 -9.14 -7.86 -14.46
C PHE A 180 -9.94 -7.02 -15.44
N VAL A 181 -9.82 -7.32 -16.72
CA VAL A 181 -10.58 -6.64 -17.77
C VAL A 181 -11.21 -7.65 -18.72
N TRP A 182 -12.45 -7.42 -19.14
CA TRP A 182 -13.12 -8.27 -20.13
C TRP A 182 -13.99 -7.45 -21.07
N LYS A 183 -14.23 -8.02 -22.26
CA LYS A 183 -15.15 -7.46 -23.23
C LYS A 183 -16.59 -7.80 -22.91
N VAL A 184 -17.46 -6.89 -23.27
CA VAL A 184 -18.90 -7.01 -23.20
C VAL A 184 -19.51 -6.70 -24.57
N PRO A 185 -20.47 -7.52 -25.04
CA PRO A 185 -21.16 -7.28 -26.29
C PRO A 185 -22.01 -6.00 -26.24
N ASN A 186 -22.02 -5.25 -27.34
CA ASN A 186 -22.76 -3.99 -27.46
C ASN A 186 -24.29 -4.17 -27.50
N HIS A 187 -24.78 -5.39 -27.73
CA HIS A 187 -26.19 -5.70 -27.97
C HIS A 187 -26.78 -6.64 -26.91
N CYS A 188 -26.51 -6.38 -25.63
CA CYS A 188 -27.05 -7.16 -24.51
C CYS A 188 -28.07 -6.34 -23.72
N SER A 189 -29.08 -7.01 -23.15
CA SER A 189 -30.00 -6.33 -22.22
C SER A 189 -29.24 -5.91 -20.95
N ALA A 190 -29.73 -4.87 -20.26
CA ALA A 190 -29.09 -4.42 -19.02
C ALA A 190 -29.10 -5.50 -17.94
N GLU A 191 -30.14 -6.34 -17.90
CA GLU A 191 -30.29 -7.44 -16.95
C GLU A 191 -29.31 -8.58 -17.25
N ASP A 192 -29.25 -9.03 -18.50
CA ASP A 192 -28.31 -10.08 -18.93
C ASP A 192 -26.87 -9.65 -18.70
N LEU A 193 -26.57 -8.37 -18.97
CA LEU A 193 -25.27 -7.77 -18.75
C LEU A 193 -24.88 -7.80 -17.27
N ALA A 194 -25.78 -7.39 -16.38
CA ALA A 194 -25.53 -7.41 -14.95
C ALA A 194 -25.32 -8.84 -14.43
N ASN A 195 -26.17 -9.78 -14.86
CA ASN A 195 -26.09 -11.18 -14.47
C ASN A 195 -24.79 -11.84 -14.92
N ARG A 196 -24.40 -11.65 -16.19
CA ARG A 196 -23.14 -12.18 -16.75
C ARG A 196 -21.91 -11.57 -16.06
N ASN A 197 -21.89 -10.25 -15.85
CA ASN A 197 -20.78 -9.61 -15.14
C ASN A 197 -20.66 -10.14 -13.70
N MET A 198 -21.77 -10.32 -12.99
CA MET A 198 -21.76 -10.93 -11.65
C MET A 198 -21.31 -12.39 -11.65
N GLN A 199 -21.53 -13.13 -12.74
CA GLN A 199 -21.03 -14.49 -12.89
C GLN A 199 -19.51 -14.49 -13.07
N VAL A 200 -18.99 -13.64 -13.96
CA VAL A 200 -17.53 -13.47 -14.17
C VAL A 200 -16.83 -13.10 -12.86
N VAL A 201 -17.39 -12.16 -12.10
CA VAL A 201 -16.84 -11.76 -10.79
C VAL A 201 -16.80 -12.94 -9.83
N ARG A 202 -17.91 -13.69 -9.70
CA ARG A 202 -17.96 -14.89 -8.84
C ARG A 202 -16.97 -15.97 -9.25
N ASP A 203 -16.71 -16.11 -10.55
CA ASP A 203 -15.73 -17.08 -11.04
C ASP A 203 -14.30 -16.62 -10.72
N ILE A 204 -13.99 -15.33 -10.91
CA ILE A 204 -12.71 -14.75 -10.47
C ILE A 204 -12.52 -14.91 -8.95
N GLU A 205 -13.55 -14.65 -8.14
CA GLU A 205 -13.49 -14.75 -6.68
C GLU A 205 -13.14 -16.15 -6.18
N LYS A 206 -13.54 -17.21 -6.89
CA LYS A 206 -13.18 -18.59 -6.53
C LYS A 206 -11.68 -18.84 -6.68
N ASP A 207 -11.05 -18.19 -7.65
CA ASP A 207 -9.63 -18.38 -7.99
C ASP A 207 -8.72 -17.42 -7.21
N ILE A 208 -9.27 -16.35 -6.63
CA ILE A 208 -8.50 -15.40 -5.85
C ILE A 208 -8.04 -16.04 -4.53
N PRO A 209 -6.74 -15.94 -4.19
CA PRO A 209 -6.23 -16.44 -2.92
C PRO A 209 -6.85 -15.72 -1.73
N MET A 210 -7.36 -16.49 -0.77
CA MET A 210 -7.91 -15.96 0.48
C MET A 210 -6.76 -15.67 1.46
N TYR A 211 -6.82 -14.52 2.12
CA TYR A 211 -5.83 -14.11 3.12
C TYR A 211 -6.50 -13.81 4.46
N GLN A 212 -6.11 -14.55 5.49
CA GLN A 212 -6.55 -14.36 6.86
C GLN A 212 -5.65 -13.36 7.60
N THR A 213 -6.17 -12.74 8.66
CA THR A 213 -5.40 -11.77 9.44
C THR A 213 -4.26 -12.44 10.20
N ARG A 214 -3.19 -11.68 10.49
CA ARG A 214 -2.13 -12.12 11.42
C ARG A 214 -2.70 -12.46 12.79
N PHE A 215 -3.69 -11.68 13.25
CA PHE A 215 -4.34 -11.92 14.53
C PHE A 215 -5.07 -13.25 14.56
N ALA A 216 -5.92 -13.55 13.57
CA ALA A 216 -6.65 -14.82 13.49
C ALA A 216 -5.70 -16.03 13.44
N ARG A 217 -4.62 -15.94 12.65
CA ARG A 217 -3.59 -17.00 12.58
C ARG A 217 -2.92 -17.22 13.94
N ARG A 218 -2.52 -16.14 14.61
CA ARG A 218 -1.88 -16.19 15.92
C ARG A 218 -2.83 -16.72 16.99
N GLU A 219 -4.05 -16.20 17.03
CA GLU A 219 -5.09 -16.60 17.99
C GLU A 219 -5.44 -18.09 17.86
N PHE A 220 -5.55 -18.61 16.63
CA PHE A 220 -5.72 -20.05 16.39
C PHE A 220 -4.55 -20.86 16.98
N CYS A 221 -3.30 -20.49 16.62
CA CYS A 221 -2.12 -21.21 17.11
C CYS A 221 -1.98 -21.14 18.64
N GLU A 222 -2.24 -19.98 19.25
CA GLU A 222 -2.16 -19.79 20.69
C GLU A 222 -3.26 -20.55 21.43
N THR A 223 -4.48 -20.54 20.89
CA THR A 223 -5.63 -21.24 21.50
C THR A 223 -5.39 -22.74 21.42
N PHE A 224 -5.24 -23.31 20.23
CA PHE A 224 -5.13 -24.75 20.05
C PHE A 224 -3.79 -25.32 20.50
N GLY A 225 -2.69 -24.55 20.38
CA GLY A 225 -1.38 -24.97 20.85
C GLY A 225 -1.31 -25.16 22.36
N LYS A 226 -1.97 -24.28 23.13
CA LYS A 226 -2.05 -24.42 24.60
C LYS A 226 -2.82 -25.66 25.04
N PHE A 227 -3.89 -26.03 24.33
CA PHE A 227 -4.73 -27.17 24.70
C PHE A 227 -4.19 -28.52 24.20
N SER A 228 -3.55 -28.55 23.03
CA SER A 228 -3.16 -29.81 22.37
C SER A 228 -1.70 -30.18 22.51
N GLY A 229 -0.82 -29.24 22.87
CA GLY A 229 0.64 -29.44 22.80
C GLY A 229 1.18 -29.60 21.37
N THR A 230 0.33 -29.42 20.35
CA THR A 230 0.70 -29.56 18.94
C THR A 230 1.72 -28.50 18.54
N PRO A 231 2.80 -28.86 17.84
CA PRO A 231 3.76 -27.90 17.33
C PRO A 231 3.12 -26.82 16.45
N SER A 232 3.61 -25.58 16.57
CA SER A 232 3.05 -24.42 15.86
C SER A 232 3.04 -24.58 14.34
N HIS A 233 4.03 -25.28 13.75
CA HIS A 233 4.08 -25.50 12.30
C HIS A 233 2.94 -26.41 11.80
N ILE A 234 2.54 -27.42 12.58
CA ILE A 234 1.39 -28.28 12.26
C ILE A 234 0.10 -27.46 12.36
N LEU A 235 -0.05 -26.65 13.42
CA LEU A 235 -1.23 -25.80 13.60
C LEU A 235 -1.37 -24.76 12.49
N ARG A 236 -0.27 -24.19 12.00
CA ARG A 236 -0.27 -23.27 10.86
C ARG A 236 -0.74 -23.96 9.58
N GLU A 237 -0.28 -25.17 9.31
CA GLU A 237 -0.71 -25.93 8.13
C GLU A 237 -2.17 -26.37 8.23
N MET A 238 -2.61 -26.84 9.40
CA MET A 238 -4.03 -27.11 9.66
C MET A 238 -4.90 -25.88 9.43
N PHE A 239 -4.47 -24.72 9.93
CA PHE A 239 -5.18 -23.46 9.71
C PHE A 239 -5.29 -23.12 8.23
N LYS A 240 -4.20 -23.26 7.46
CA LYS A 240 -4.19 -23.03 6.00
C LYS A 240 -5.14 -23.97 5.26
N GLN A 241 -5.17 -25.25 5.61
CA GLN A 241 -6.07 -26.23 4.98
C GLN A 241 -7.54 -25.95 5.30
N LEU A 242 -7.86 -25.60 6.55
CA LEU A 242 -9.23 -25.33 6.98
C LEU A 242 -9.78 -24.02 6.44
N THR A 243 -8.94 -23.00 6.27
CA THR A 243 -9.38 -21.64 5.90
C THR A 243 -9.06 -21.23 4.47
N GLY A 244 -8.27 -22.04 3.74
CA GLY A 244 -7.76 -21.68 2.42
C GLY A 244 -6.74 -20.54 2.44
N ASP A 245 -6.20 -20.17 3.61
CA ASP A 245 -5.26 -19.06 3.76
C ASP A 245 -3.98 -19.28 2.93
N LYS A 246 -3.64 -18.27 2.10
CA LYS A 246 -2.44 -18.24 1.26
C LYS A 246 -1.39 -17.27 1.80
N SER A 247 -1.50 -16.86 3.06
CA SER A 247 -0.52 -15.94 3.66
C SER A 247 0.87 -16.57 3.71
N ALA A 248 1.88 -15.77 3.36
CA ALA A 248 3.27 -16.17 3.49
C ALA A 248 3.66 -16.35 4.97
N SER A 249 4.65 -17.21 5.19
CA SER A 249 5.34 -17.37 6.48
C SER A 249 6.08 -16.07 6.84
N GLU A 250 6.25 -15.81 8.13
CA GLU A 250 6.84 -14.54 8.59
C GLU A 250 8.37 -14.52 8.41
N TYR A 251 8.99 -15.70 8.45
CA TYR A 251 10.44 -15.87 8.34
C TYR A 251 10.81 -16.93 7.29
N LEU A 252 12.01 -16.82 6.72
CA LEU A 252 12.52 -17.80 5.74
C LEU A 252 12.69 -19.20 6.36
N SER A 253 13.12 -19.27 7.62
CA SER A 253 13.23 -20.54 8.37
C SER A 253 11.86 -21.19 8.60
N GLU A 254 10.84 -20.37 8.85
CA GLU A 254 9.46 -20.82 9.00
C GLU A 254 8.92 -21.38 7.69
N ALA A 255 9.20 -20.72 6.56
CA ALA A 255 8.76 -21.17 5.23
C ALA A 255 9.30 -22.57 4.88
N GLN A 256 10.57 -22.84 5.17
CA GLN A 256 11.19 -24.15 4.92
C GLN A 256 10.55 -25.25 5.78
N ILE A 257 10.23 -24.96 7.04
CA ILE A 257 9.58 -25.91 7.94
C ILE A 257 8.14 -26.16 7.48
N ASP A 258 7.40 -25.10 7.16
CA ASP A 258 6.01 -25.20 6.68
C ASP A 258 5.93 -26.04 5.39
N GLU A 259 6.87 -25.88 4.46
CA GLU A 259 6.90 -26.65 3.21
C GLU A 259 7.15 -28.14 3.46
N ARG A 260 8.05 -28.48 4.39
CA ARG A 260 8.31 -29.87 4.79
C ARG A 260 7.07 -30.50 5.43
N VAL A 261 6.43 -29.79 6.34
CA VAL A 261 5.20 -30.25 7.02
C VAL A 261 4.07 -30.47 6.03
N LYS A 262 3.86 -29.52 5.11
CA LYS A 262 2.87 -29.66 4.04
C LYS A 262 3.14 -30.90 3.18
N THR A 263 4.41 -31.12 2.81
CA THR A 263 4.80 -32.27 2.00
C THR A 263 4.51 -33.57 2.73
N ALA A 264 4.92 -33.66 4.00
CA ALA A 264 4.74 -34.86 4.81
C ALA A 264 3.25 -35.20 5.07
N ILE A 265 2.41 -34.18 5.29
CA ILE A 265 0.94 -34.36 5.41
C ILE A 265 0.35 -34.87 4.09
N LEU A 266 0.78 -34.34 2.94
CA LEU A 266 0.30 -34.78 1.63
C LEU A 266 0.78 -36.18 1.26
N SER A 267 1.93 -36.62 1.78
CA SER A 267 2.49 -37.95 1.54
C SER A 267 2.07 -38.99 2.58
N GLU A 268 1.16 -38.64 3.51
CA GLU A 268 0.74 -39.50 4.65
C GLU A 268 1.92 -40.07 5.45
N ASP A 269 3.03 -39.32 5.49
CA ASP A 269 4.27 -39.78 6.13
C ASP A 269 4.19 -39.51 7.64
N ASN A 270 4.41 -40.55 8.46
CA ASN A 270 4.17 -40.50 9.90
C ASN A 270 5.35 -39.93 10.71
N GLU A 271 6.45 -39.54 10.07
CA GLU A 271 7.62 -38.93 10.73
C GLU A 271 7.70 -37.41 10.42
N ILE A 272 7.08 -36.58 11.29
CA ILE A 272 7.17 -35.10 11.26
C ILE A 272 7.65 -34.57 12.61
#